data_AF-A0A8G1RIF4-F1
#
_entry.id   AF-A0A8G1RIF4-F1
#
_cell.length_a   1.000
_cell.length_b   1.000
_cell.length_c   1.000
_cell.angle_alpha   90.00
_cell.angle_beta   90.00
_cell.angle_gamma   90.00
#
_symmetry.space_group_name_H-M   'P 1'
#
loop_
_entity.id
_entity.type
_entity.pdbx_description
1 polymer ?
#
loop_
_entity_poly.entity_id
_entity_poly.type
_entity_poly.pdbx_seq_one_letter_code
_entity_poly.pdbx_strand_id
1 'polypeptide(L)'
;MDLRRFSRIYVIGAPGAGKGSLCAKLAADFGFHHLPVGDLLRQLALSGRMDPEILDKIQRSILLEVEVLAPILREAIADLKQATQDKLRLLIDGVPRALEQAAQIEEAANRLARPGLVFRQSDLCPIRRTLLETF
;
A
#
# COMPACT_ATOMS: atom_id res chain seq x y z
N MET A 1 -0.91 -20.10 -7.64
CA MET A 1 -0.75 -19.59 -6.27
C MET A 1 -2.03 -18.91 -5.87
N ASP A 2 -2.69 -19.36 -4.80
CA ASP A 2 -3.91 -18.73 -4.31
C ASP A 2 -3.56 -17.48 -3.48
N LEU A 3 -4.04 -16.31 -3.91
CA LEU A 3 -3.81 -15.05 -3.21
C LEU A 3 -4.79 -14.83 -2.05
N ARG A 4 -5.89 -15.60 -1.98
CA ARG A 4 -6.93 -15.46 -0.94
C ARG A 4 -6.47 -15.82 0.47
N ARG A 5 -5.30 -16.49 0.57
CA ARG A 5 -4.64 -16.85 1.84
C ARG A 5 -3.96 -15.66 2.52
N PHE A 6 -3.66 -14.60 1.77
CA PHE A 6 -3.07 -13.39 2.33
C PHE A 6 -4.17 -12.40 2.72
N SER A 7 -4.02 -11.77 3.88
CA SER A 7 -4.87 -10.64 4.26
C SER A 7 -4.35 -9.32 3.73
N ARG A 8 -3.08 -9.26 3.30
CA ARG A 8 -2.42 -8.03 2.87
C ARG A 8 -1.45 -8.32 1.73
N ILE A 9 -1.49 -7.48 0.71
CA ILE A 9 -0.58 -7.53 -0.43
C ILE A 9 -0.06 -6.10 -0.65
N TYR A 10 1.26 -5.94 -0.70
CA TYR A 10 1.92 -4.71 -1.07
C TYR A 10 2.34 -4.78 -2.55
N VAL A 11 2.04 -3.73 -3.32
CA VAL A 11 2.40 -3.65 -4.73
C VAL A 11 3.39 -2.50 -4.92
N ILE A 12 4.61 -2.87 -5.31
CA ILE A 12 5.76 -1.99 -5.47
C ILE A 12 6.23 -2.02 -6.94
N GLY A 13 6.71 -0.90 -7.45
CA GLY A 13 7.18 -0.78 -8.82
C GLY A 13 7.31 0.69 -9.23
N ALA A 14 7.98 0.96 -10.34
CA ALA A 14 8.21 2.33 -10.81
C ALA A 14 6.89 3.11 -11.00
N PRO A 15 6.88 4.44 -10.78
CA PRO A 15 5.77 5.29 -11.21
C PRO A 15 5.45 5.04 -12.69
N GLY A 16 4.17 4.93 -13.05
CA GLY A 16 3.76 4.64 -14.44
C GLY A 16 3.83 3.18 -14.87
N ALA A 17 4.32 2.25 -14.04
CA ALA A 17 4.38 0.81 -14.40
C ALA A 17 3.00 0.13 -14.59
N GLY A 18 1.89 0.81 -14.26
CA GLY A 18 0.55 0.25 -14.36
C GLY A 18 0.07 -0.51 -13.11
N LYS A 19 0.70 -0.26 -11.95
CA LYS A 19 0.32 -0.85 -10.65
C LYS A 19 -1.16 -0.66 -10.35
N GLY A 20 -1.70 0.55 -10.49
CA GLY A 20 -3.12 0.81 -10.23
C GLY A 20 -4.06 -0.10 -11.03
N SER A 21 -3.75 -0.37 -12.30
CA SER A 21 -4.51 -1.29 -13.14
C SER A 21 -4.39 -2.75 -12.67
N LEU A 22 -3.19 -3.16 -12.25
CA LEU A 22 -2.98 -4.48 -11.64
C LEU A 22 -3.74 -4.61 -10.30
N CYS A 23 -3.68 -3.59 -9.46
CA CYS A 23 -4.34 -3.50 -8.17
C CYS A 23 -5.86 -3.59 -8.31
N ALA A 24 -6.44 -2.86 -9.26
CA ALA A 24 -7.87 -2.92 -9.55
C ALA A 24 -8.30 -4.32 -10.01
N LYS A 25 -7.49 -4.98 -10.84
CA LYS A 25 -7.76 -6.36 -11.27
C LYS A 25 -7.67 -7.35 -10.11
N LEU A 26 -6.64 -7.25 -9.27
CA LEU A 26 -6.48 -8.11 -8.10
C LEU A 26 -7.60 -7.91 -7.06
N ALA A 27 -8.06 -6.66 -6.89
CA ALA A 27 -9.21 -6.32 -6.06
C ALA A 27 -10.48 -7.02 -6.54
N ALA A 28 -10.77 -6.94 -7.85
CA ALA A 28 -11.94 -7.57 -8.45
C ALA A 28 -11.87 -9.11 -8.42
N ASP A 29 -10.72 -9.69 -8.78
CA ASP A 29 -10.57 -11.14 -8.95
C ASP A 29 -10.51 -11.89 -7.60
N PHE A 30 -9.99 -11.26 -6.54
CA PHE A 30 -9.71 -11.93 -5.27
C PHE A 30 -10.39 -11.28 -4.04
N GLY A 31 -11.18 -10.22 -4.25
CA GLY A 31 -11.92 -9.54 -3.18
C GLY A 31 -11.01 -8.78 -2.22
N PHE A 32 -10.00 -8.08 -2.74
CA PHE A 32 -9.17 -7.16 -1.95
C PHE A 32 -9.73 -5.74 -2.02
N HIS A 33 -9.59 -5.00 -0.93
CA HIS A 33 -9.78 -3.54 -0.92
C HIS A 33 -8.49 -2.89 -1.41
N HIS A 34 -8.59 -2.13 -2.49
CA HIS A 34 -7.47 -1.37 -3.04
C HIS A 34 -7.26 -0.10 -2.20
N LEU A 35 -6.06 0.04 -1.63
CA LEU A 35 -5.60 1.21 -0.90
C LEU A 35 -4.47 1.90 -1.70
N PRO A 36 -4.80 2.86 -2.57
CA PRO A 36 -3.81 3.67 -3.28
C PRO A 36 -3.21 4.72 -2.34
N VAL A 37 -2.05 4.42 -1.77
CA VAL A 37 -1.44 5.29 -0.74
C VAL A 37 -1.07 6.66 -1.30
N GLY A 38 -0.65 6.72 -2.56
CA GLY A 38 -0.37 7.99 -3.24
C GLY A 38 -1.59 8.90 -3.35
N ASP A 39 -2.77 8.34 -3.64
CA ASP A 39 -4.01 9.12 -3.70
C ASP A 39 -4.50 9.53 -2.32
N LEU A 40 -4.38 8.63 -1.33
CA LEU A 40 -4.67 8.94 0.06
C LEU A 40 -3.86 10.15 0.56
N LEU A 41 -2.54 10.15 0.30
CA LEU A 41 -1.67 11.27 0.66
C LEU A 41 -2.05 12.56 -0.07
N ARG A 42 -2.41 12.48 -1.35
CA ARG A 42 -2.91 13.64 -2.12
C ARG A 42 -4.23 14.17 -1.57
N GLN A 43 -5.16 13.31 -1.18
CA GLN A 43 -6.43 13.72 -0.58
C GLN A 43 -6.24 14.37 0.79
N LEU A 44 -5.37 13.79 1.63
CA LEU A 44 -4.99 14.39 2.90
C LEU A 44 -4.31 15.74 2.71
N ALA A 45 -3.49 15.87 1.66
CA ALA A 45 -2.86 17.14 1.32
C ALA A 45 -3.89 18.22 0.99
N LEU A 46 -4.96 17.86 0.26
CA LEU A 46 -6.07 18.78 -0.05
C LEU A 46 -6.94 19.11 1.17
N SER A 47 -6.97 18.27 2.19
CA SER A 47 -7.77 18.51 3.41
C SER A 47 -7.25 19.67 4.27
N GLY A 48 -6.01 20.13 4.03
CA GLY A 48 -5.38 21.22 4.79
C GLY A 48 -4.96 20.84 6.22
N ARG A 49 -5.05 19.57 6.60
CA ARG A 49 -4.72 19.07 7.96
C ARG A 49 -3.29 18.55 8.12
N MET A 50 -2.48 18.66 7.07
CA MET A 50 -1.15 18.08 7.00
C MET A 50 -0.08 19.16 7.15
N ASP A 51 1.04 18.80 7.77
CA ASP A 51 2.19 19.69 7.94
C ASP A 51 2.68 20.23 6.57
N PRO A 52 2.94 21.55 6.44
CA PRO A 52 3.49 22.16 5.23
C PRO A 52 4.75 21.45 4.67
N GLU A 53 5.62 20.93 5.52
CA GLU A 53 6.81 20.21 5.09
C GLU A 53 6.47 18.85 4.45
N ILE A 54 5.48 18.14 5.02
CA ILE A 54 4.98 16.88 4.46
C ILE A 54 4.26 17.15 3.13
N LEU A 55 3.50 18.24 3.05
CA LEU A 55 2.84 18.68 1.81
C LEU A 55 3.86 18.92 0.69
N ASP A 56 4.94 19.66 0.96
CA ASP A 56 6.01 19.89 -0.01
C ASP A 56 6.68 18.58 -0.45
N LYS A 57 6.97 17.67 0.50
CA LYS A 57 7.51 16.33 0.18
C LYS A 57 6.57 15.54 -0.74
N ILE A 58 5.26 15.54 -0.48
CA ILE A 58 4.26 14.85 -1.33
C ILE A 58 4.22 15.46 -2.73
N GLN A 59 4.17 16.80 -2.84
CA GLN A 59 4.13 17.51 -4.12
C GLN A 59 5.38 17.22 -4.95
N ARG A 60 6.55 17.13 -4.32
CA ARG A 60 7.83 16.79 -4.96
C ARG A 60 8.03 15.28 -5.17
N SER A 61 7.04 14.45 -4.83
CA SER A 61 7.13 12.99 -4.89
C SER A 61 8.29 12.40 -4.09
N ILE A 62 8.76 13.11 -3.06
CA ILE A 62 9.83 12.69 -2.15
C ILE A 62 9.31 11.56 -1.26
N LEU A 63 10.21 10.65 -0.88
CA LEU A 63 9.93 9.55 0.04
C LEU A 63 9.60 10.13 1.43
N LEU A 64 8.44 9.77 1.98
CA LEU A 64 8.07 10.15 3.35
C LEU A 64 8.69 9.19 4.36
N GLU A 65 9.00 9.71 5.55
CA GLU A 65 9.43 8.90 6.68
C GLU A 65 8.32 7.94 7.15
N VAL A 66 8.72 6.81 7.74
CA VAL A 66 7.75 5.78 8.18
C VAL A 66 6.87 6.29 9.31
N GLU A 67 7.41 7.15 10.17
CA GLU A 67 6.73 7.81 11.29
C GLU A 67 5.54 8.65 10.82
N VAL A 68 5.61 9.19 9.60
CA VAL A 68 4.51 9.94 8.96
C VAL A 68 3.53 9.00 8.27
N LEU A 69 4.03 7.99 7.55
CA LEU A 69 3.20 7.07 6.78
C LEU A 69 2.37 6.11 7.65
N ALA A 70 2.97 5.59 8.73
CA ALA A 70 2.35 4.61 9.60
C ALA A 70 1.02 5.06 10.22
N PRO A 71 0.89 6.26 10.84
CA PRO A 71 -0.39 6.69 11.40
C PRO A 71 -1.47 6.86 10.34
N ILE A 72 -1.11 7.40 9.16
CA ILE A 72 -2.02 7.58 8.02
C ILE A 72 -2.56 6.23 7.53
N LEU A 73 -1.66 5.25 7.33
CA LEU A 73 -2.05 3.91 6.91
C LEU A 73 -2.90 3.22 7.98
N ARG A 74 -2.58 3.41 9.27
CA ARG A 74 -3.34 2.83 10.38
C ARG A 74 -4.78 3.34 10.42
N GLU A 75 -4.97 4.64 10.21
CA GLU A 75 -6.30 5.27 10.15
C GLU A 75 -7.10 4.74 8.95
N ALA A 76 -6.51 4.76 7.74
CA ALA A 76 -7.17 4.25 6.54
C ALA A 76 -7.56 2.76 6.66
N ILE A 77 -6.70 1.94 7.27
CA ILE A 77 -6.99 0.53 7.55
C ILE A 77 -8.10 0.39 8.60
N ALA A 78 -8.13 1.24 9.63
CA ALA A 78 -9.19 1.22 10.64
C ALA A 78 -10.55 1.59 10.04
N ASP A 79 -10.61 2.59 9.17
CA ASP A 79 -11.84 2.99 8.48
C ASP A 79 -12.35 1.86 7.58
N LEU A 80 -11.46 1.23 6.81
CA LEU A 80 -11.81 0.06 5.99
C LEU A 80 -12.29 -1.13 6.83
N LYS A 81 -11.71 -1.34 8.02
CA LYS A 81 -12.18 -2.39 8.94
C LYS A 81 -13.58 -2.12 9.48
N GLN A 82 -13.92 -0.86 9.77
CA GLN A 82 -15.25 -0.51 10.25
C GLN A 82 -16.30 -0.68 9.15
N ALA A 83 -15.92 -0.38 7.90
CA ALA A 83 -16.79 -0.53 6.74
C ALA A 83 -17.02 -2.00 6.32
N THR A 84 -16.10 -2.90 6.66
CA THR A 84 -16.14 -4.30 6.22
C THR A 84 -16.55 -5.25 7.36
N GLN A 85 -17.68 -5.95 7.20
CA GLN A 85 -18.14 -6.97 8.15
C GLN A 85 -17.36 -8.30 8.06
N ASP A 86 -16.71 -8.56 6.92
CA ASP A 86 -15.94 -9.77 6.61
C ASP A 86 -14.44 -9.67 6.94
N LYS A 87 -13.68 -10.74 6.67
CA LYS A 87 -12.21 -10.71 6.74
C LYS A 87 -11.65 -9.65 5.79
N LEU A 88 -11.19 -8.53 6.35
CA LEU A 88 -10.50 -7.48 5.61
C LEU A 88 -9.29 -8.04 4.86
N ARG A 89 -9.30 -7.85 3.54
CA ARG A 89 -8.18 -8.12 2.64
C ARG A 89 -7.74 -6.82 2.01
N LEU A 90 -6.48 -6.44 2.17
CA LEU A 90 -5.95 -5.16 1.71
C LEU A 90 -4.94 -5.33 0.60
N LEU A 91 -4.99 -4.43 -0.37
CA LEU A 91 -4.01 -4.33 -1.44
C LEU A 91 -3.46 -2.91 -1.46
N ILE A 92 -2.22 -2.76 -1.00
CA ILE A 92 -1.58 -1.49 -0.70
C ILE A 92 -0.69 -1.13 -1.89
N ASP A 93 -1.05 -0.07 -2.62
CA ASP A 93 -0.32 0.40 -3.82
C ASP A 93 0.54 1.61 -3.49
N GLY A 94 1.82 1.53 -3.82
CA GLY A 94 2.75 2.66 -3.82
C GLY A 94 3.57 2.84 -2.54
N VAL A 95 3.36 1.98 -1.54
CA VAL A 95 4.14 1.92 -0.31
C VAL A 95 4.30 0.45 0.11
N PRO A 96 5.46 0.03 0.60
CA PRO A 96 6.71 0.78 0.74
C PRO A 96 7.38 1.04 -0.63
N ARG A 97 8.11 2.16 -0.78
CA ARG A 97 8.88 2.43 -2.01
C ARG A 97 10.29 1.85 -1.95
N ALA A 98 10.79 1.58 -0.73
CA ALA A 98 12.06 0.92 -0.46
C ALA A 98 11.81 -0.33 0.42
N LEU A 99 12.62 -1.38 0.27
CA LEU A 99 12.42 -2.63 1.03
C LEU A 99 12.65 -2.40 2.53
N GLU A 100 13.53 -1.48 2.87
CA GLU A 100 13.90 -1.05 4.21
C GLU A 100 12.70 -0.44 4.96
N GLN A 101 11.81 0.22 4.22
CA GLN A 101 10.55 0.74 4.78
C GLN A 101 9.52 -0.38 5.00
N ALA A 102 9.63 -1.52 4.31
CA ALA A 102 8.63 -2.57 4.37
C ALA A 102 8.50 -3.15 5.78
N ALA A 103 9.62 -3.50 6.39
CA ALA A 103 9.65 -4.04 7.75
C ALA A 103 9.12 -3.03 8.78
N GLN A 104 9.54 -1.77 8.67
CA GLN A 104 9.14 -0.72 9.61
C GLN A 104 7.66 -0.33 9.45
N ILE A 105 7.16 -0.25 8.21
CA ILE A 105 5.74 0.02 7.93
C ILE A 105 4.90 -1.16 8.37
N GLU A 106 5.36 -2.39 8.16
CA GLU A 106 4.68 -3.54 8.71
C GLU A 106 4.68 -3.47 10.24
N GLU A 107 5.81 -3.33 10.91
CA GLU A 107 5.86 -3.22 12.38
C GLU A 107 4.93 -2.11 12.92
N ALA A 108 4.98 -0.93 12.32
CA ALA A 108 4.17 0.22 12.75
C ALA A 108 2.69 0.07 12.39
N ALA A 109 2.37 -0.57 11.25
CA ALA A 109 0.99 -0.89 10.88
C ALA A 109 0.46 -2.13 11.62
N ASN A 110 1.33 -2.92 12.27
CA ASN A 110 1.02 -4.29 12.66
C ASN A 110 1.19 -4.60 14.16
N ARG A 111 0.04 -4.54 14.84
CA ARG A 111 -0.32 -5.41 15.96
C ARG A 111 -1.15 -6.64 15.50
N LEU A 112 -1.15 -7.01 14.21
CA LEU A 112 -2.07 -7.98 13.59
C LEU A 112 -1.34 -9.07 12.77
N ALA A 113 -0.95 -10.15 13.43
CA ALA A 113 -0.16 -11.27 12.91
C ALA A 113 -0.74 -12.01 11.67
N ARG A 114 -0.56 -11.48 10.45
CA ARG A 114 -0.84 -12.21 9.20
C ARG A 114 0.16 -11.88 8.09
N PRO A 115 0.58 -12.86 7.28
CA PRO A 115 1.62 -12.68 6.27
C PRO A 115 1.24 -11.61 5.23
N GLY A 116 2.14 -10.65 5.02
CA GLY A 116 2.13 -9.73 3.90
C GLY A 116 2.83 -10.34 2.68
N LEU A 117 2.43 -9.95 1.47
CA LEU A 117 3.09 -10.37 0.23
C LEU A 117 3.50 -9.14 -0.58
N VAL A 118 4.76 -9.04 -1.00
CA VAL A 118 5.24 -7.96 -1.87
C VAL A 118 5.28 -8.43 -3.34
N PHE A 119 4.58 -7.69 -4.20
CA PHE A 119 4.71 -7.78 -5.66
C PHE A 119 5.60 -6.67 -6.18
N ARG A 120 6.67 -7.03 -6.91
CA ARG A 120 7.44 -6.08 -7.71
C ARG A 120 7.06 -6.19 -9.18
N GLN A 121 6.50 -5.13 -9.75
CA GLN A 121 6.35 -5.03 -11.21
C GLN A 121 7.68 -4.56 -11.80
N SER A 122 8.27 -5.36 -12.69
CA SER A 122 9.49 -5.01 -13.43
C SER A 122 9.13 -4.24 -14.71
N ASP A 123 9.92 -3.23 -15.04
CA ASP A 123 9.64 -2.24 -16.11
C ASP A 123 9.63 -2.80 -17.55
N LEU A 124 9.85 -4.11 -17.74
CA LEU A 124 10.05 -4.75 -19.04
C LEU A 124 9.01 -5.81 -19.42
N CYS A 125 7.96 -6.04 -18.62
CA CYS A 125 6.97 -7.08 -18.96
C CYS A 125 5.60 -6.76 -18.36
N PRO A 126 4.50 -6.82 -19.14
CA PRO A 126 3.17 -6.46 -18.64
C PRO A 126 2.75 -7.28 -17.40
N ILE A 127 3.22 -8.53 -17.26
CA ILE A 127 2.88 -9.39 -16.12
C ILE A 127 4.00 -10.43 -15.91
N ARG A 128 5.14 -10.05 -15.32
CA ARG A 128 6.06 -11.05 -14.72
C ARG A 128 6.01 -10.94 -13.21
N ARG A 129 5.41 -11.96 -12.58
CA ARG A 129 5.25 -12.10 -11.12
C ARG A 129 6.62 -12.37 -10.49
N THR A 130 7.27 -11.36 -9.93
CA THR A 130 8.37 -11.57 -8.99
C THR A 130 7.83 -11.40 -7.59
N LEU A 131 7.67 -12.55 -6.90
CA LEU A 131 7.39 -12.61 -5.47
C LEU A 131 8.68 -12.23 -4.73
N LEU A 132 8.64 -11.17 -3.93
CA LEU A 132 9.73 -10.83 -3.03
C LEU A 132 9.24 -11.08 -1.61
N GLU A 133 9.32 -12.35 -1.21
CA GLU A 133 9.22 -12.81 0.18
C GLU A 133 7.88 -12.56 0.90
N THR A 134 7.69 -13.35 1.96
CA THR A 134 6.60 -13.22 2.93
C THR A 134 7.29 -12.82 4.22
N PHE A 135 6.90 -11.68 4.80
CA PHE A 135 7.40 -11.21 6.08
C PHE A 135 6.54 -11.75 7.22
#